data_AF-A0AAU2ZLH4-F1
#
_entry.id   AF-A0AAU2ZLH4-F1
#
_cell.length_a   1.000
_cell.length_b   1.000
_cell.length_c   1.000
_cell.angle_alpha   90.00
_cell.angle_beta   90.00
_cell.angle_gamma   90.00
#
_symmetry.space_group_name_H-M   'P 1'
#
loop_
_entity.id
_entity.type
_entity.pdbx_description
1 polymer ?
#
loop_
_entity_poly.entity_id
_entity_poly.type
_entity_poly.pdbx_seq_one_letter_code
_entity_poly.pdbx_strand_id
1 'polypeptide(L)' 'MALVNAPAVHADTSASETPSEQAAASGEPVEVTAERTEYTQTFANPDGTYTLKQATSPQRAKDASGTWHDIDDTRPQV' A
#
# COMPACT_ATOMS: atom_id res chain seq x y z
N MET A 1 27.72 -31.14 -29.09
CA MET A 1 27.54 -30.18 -27.99
C MET A 1 27.07 -28.87 -28.62
N ALA A 2 25.77 -28.57 -28.54
CA ALA A 2 25.22 -27.29 -28.99
C ALA A 2 24.95 -26.44 -27.75
N LEU A 3 25.62 -25.29 -27.64
CA LEU A 3 25.29 -24.27 -26.66
C LEU A 3 23.93 -23.68 -27.04
N VAL A 4 22.89 -23.98 -26.25
CA VAL A 4 21.66 -23.20 -26.27
C VAL A 4 21.97 -21.86 -25.62
N ASN A 5 22.09 -20.84 -26.44
CA ASN A 5 22.04 -19.44 -26.03
C ASN A 5 20.56 -19.13 -25.74
N ALA A 6 20.15 -19.19 -24.47
CA ALA A 6 18.84 -18.71 -24.07
C ALA A 6 18.84 -17.17 -24.15
N PRO A 7 17.81 -16.53 -24.71
CA PRO A 7 17.71 -15.08 -24.64
C PRO A 7 17.53 -14.70 -23.18
N ALA A 8 18.45 -13.91 -22.64
CA ALA A 8 18.24 -13.17 -21.42
C ALA A 8 17.06 -12.23 -21.68
N VAL A 9 15.87 -12.66 -21.27
CA VAL A 9 14.72 -11.77 -21.11
C VAL A 9 15.05 -10.86 -19.94
N HIS A 10 15.83 -9.82 -20.20
CA HIS A 10 15.74 -8.61 -19.41
C HIS A 10 14.39 -8.01 -19.77
N ALA A 11 13.34 -8.53 -19.13
CA ALA A 11 12.08 -7.86 -19.05
C ALA A 11 12.38 -6.55 -18.31
N ASP A 12 12.48 -5.49 -19.10
CA ASP A 12 12.25 -4.13 -18.65
C ASP A 12 10.82 -4.10 -18.09
N THR A 13 10.71 -4.51 -16.84
CA THR A 13 9.53 -4.39 -16.02
C THR A 13 10.03 -3.54 -14.88
N SER A 14 9.66 -2.27 -14.87
CA SER A 14 9.60 -1.52 -13.62
C SER A 14 8.62 -2.29 -12.72
N ALA A 15 9.11 -3.32 -12.04
CA ALA A 15 8.36 -4.03 -11.03
C ALA A 15 8.06 -2.95 -10.00
N SER A 16 6.80 -2.51 -9.95
CA SER A 16 6.38 -1.57 -8.92
C SER A 16 6.76 -2.21 -7.60
N GLU A 17 7.69 -1.60 -6.86
CA GLU A 17 8.16 -2.11 -5.58
C GLU A 17 6.93 -2.38 -4.69
N THR A 18 6.91 -3.54 -4.04
CA THR A 18 5.84 -3.83 -3.08
C THR A 18 5.93 -2.84 -1.91
N PRO A 19 4.83 -2.57 -1.20
CA PRO A 19 4.87 -1.71 -0.02
C PRO A 19 5.91 -2.16 1.01
N SER A 20 6.14 -3.47 1.13
CA SER A 20 7.13 -4.05 2.06
C SER A 20 8.56 -3.81 1.62
N GLU A 21 8.86 -3.90 0.32
CA GLU A 21 10.16 -3.52 -0.24
C GLU A 21 10.41 -2.03 -0.04
N GLN A 22 9.41 -1.19 -0.31
CA GLN A 22 9.50 0.25 -0.12
C GLN A 22 9.69 0.62 1.36
N ALA A 23 9.00 -0.06 2.29
CA ALA A 23 9.16 0.16 3.73
C ALA A 23 10.55 -0.24 4.21
N ALA A 24 11.07 -1.39 3.73
CA ALA A 24 12.42 -1.83 4.04
C ALA A 24 13.50 -0.87 3.49
N ALA A 25 13.29 -0.33 2.28
CA ALA A 25 14.22 0.59 1.64
C ALA A 25 14.20 1.99 2.26
N SER A 26 13.02 2.51 2.62
CA SER A 26 12.84 3.85 3.19
C SER A 26 13.11 3.91 4.70
N GLY A 27 12.91 2.80 5.42
CA GLY A 27 12.90 2.82 6.88
C GLY A 27 11.63 3.44 7.49
N GLU A 28 10.59 3.67 6.67
CA GLU A 28 9.30 4.23 7.08
C GLU A 28 8.16 3.27 6.77
N PRO A 29 7.07 3.24 7.57
CA PRO A 29 5.90 2.44 7.25
C PRO A 29 5.24 2.90 5.95
N VAL A 30 4.91 1.96 5.06
CA VAL A 30 4.25 2.23 3.78
C VAL A 30 2.87 1.58 3.77
N GLU A 31 1.85 2.33 3.33
CA GLU A 31 0.49 1.80 3.29
C GLU A 31 0.27 0.80 2.14
N VAL A 32 -0.36 -0.32 2.47
CA VAL A 32 -0.87 -1.31 1.51
C VAL A 32 -2.23 -0.83 1.01
N THR A 33 -2.23 0.10 0.06
CA THR A 33 -3.46 0.75 -0.44
C THR A 33 -4.49 -0.20 -1.05
N ALA A 34 -4.06 -1.39 -1.51
CA ALA A 34 -4.94 -2.46 -1.99
C ALA A 34 -5.84 -3.06 -0.91
N GLU A 35 -5.43 -2.98 0.36
CA GLU A 35 -6.18 -3.48 1.52
C GLU A 35 -6.97 -2.38 2.25
N ARG A 36 -6.92 -1.14 1.74
CA ARG A 36 -7.63 0.00 2.31
C ARG A 36 -9.14 -0.17 2.14
N THR A 37 -9.87 0.05 3.23
CA THR A 37 -11.34 0.18 3.24
C THR A 37 -11.75 1.50 3.90
N GLU A 38 -13.04 1.77 4.00
CA GLU A 38 -13.61 2.90 4.74
C GLU A 38 -13.26 2.86 6.24
N TYR A 39 -12.95 1.68 6.77
CA TYR A 39 -12.71 1.44 8.20
C TYR A 39 -11.27 1.01 8.52
N THR A 40 -10.50 0.57 7.52
CA THR A 40 -9.20 -0.08 7.74
C THR A 40 -8.08 0.49 6.87
N GLN A 41 -6.87 0.48 7.42
CA GLN A 41 -5.61 0.70 6.72
C GLN A 41 -4.57 -0.32 7.20
N THR A 42 -3.89 -0.95 6.26
CA THR A 42 -2.76 -1.83 6.54
C THR A 42 -1.46 -1.14 6.14
N PHE A 43 -0.44 -1.20 6.99
CA PHE A 43 0.90 -0.66 6.72
C PHE A 43 1.92 -1.79 6.78
N ALA A 44 2.80 -1.86 5.79
CA ALA A 44 4.02 -2.64 5.86
C ALA A 44 5.06 -1.85 6.65
N ASN A 45 5.66 -2.49 7.65
CA ASN A 45 6.67 -1.87 8.51
C ASN A 45 8.09 -2.26 8.04
N PRO A 46 9.11 -1.42 8.25
CA PRO A 46 10.49 -1.72 7.85
C PRO A 46 11.10 -2.96 8.52
N ASP A 47 10.56 -3.38 9.66
CA ASP A 47 10.97 -4.57 10.40
C ASP A 47 10.36 -5.88 9.83
N GLY A 48 9.61 -5.79 8.74
CA GLY A 48 8.94 -6.91 8.08
C GLY A 48 7.60 -7.29 8.69
N THR A 49 7.11 -6.57 9.70
CA THR A 49 5.76 -6.75 10.27
C THR A 49 4.72 -5.90 9.54
N TYR A 50 3.44 -6.09 9.90
CA TYR A 50 2.34 -5.27 9.40
C TYR A 50 1.54 -4.67 10.56
N THR A 51 1.08 -3.43 10.36
CA THR A 51 0.19 -2.73 11.29
C THR A 51 -1.19 -2.58 10.65
N LEU A 52 -2.24 -3.08 11.32
CA LEU A 52 -3.63 -2.80 10.97
C LEU A 52 -4.19 -1.70 11.85
N LYS A 53 -4.67 -0.61 11.25
CA LYS A 53 -5.50 0.39 11.93
C LYS A 53 -6.95 0.15 11.56
N GLN A 54 -7.82 0.05 12.56
CA GLN A 54 -9.27 -0.15 12.40
C GLN A 54 -10.05 0.87 13.22
N ALA A 55 -11.12 1.42 12.65
CA ALA A 55 -12.05 2.31 13.32
C ALA A 55 -13.45 1.69 13.46
N THR A 56 -14.23 2.18 14.43
CA THR A 56 -15.63 1.78 14.64
C THR A 56 -16.62 2.55 13.77
N SER A 57 -16.14 3.57 13.06
CA SER A 57 -16.92 4.41 12.15
C SER A 57 -16.10 4.67 10.89
N PRO A 58 -16.73 4.92 9.72
CA PRO A 58 -16.01 5.26 8.50
C PRO A 58 -15.10 6.46 8.73
N GLN A 59 -13.85 6.38 8.30
CA GLN A 59 -12.89 7.48 8.35
C GLN A 59 -12.52 7.99 6.96
N ARG A 60 -12.95 7.29 5.91
CA ARG A 60 -12.66 7.61 4.51
C ARG A 60 -13.73 7.03 3.60
N ALA A 61 -13.87 7.63 2.43
CA ALA A 61 -14.74 7.14 1.36
C ALA A 61 -14.03 7.19 0.02
N LYS A 62 -14.37 6.26 -0.86
CA LYS A 62 -13.88 6.22 -2.23
C LYS A 62 -14.93 6.86 -3.15
N ASP A 63 -14.52 7.86 -3.92
CA ASP A 63 -15.43 8.52 -4.87
C ASP A 63 -15.62 7.68 -6.14
N ALA A 64 -16.48 8.16 -7.04
CA ALA A 64 -16.76 7.50 -8.32
C ALA A 64 -15.54 7.41 -9.26
N SER A 65 -14.51 8.24 -9.05
CA SER A 65 -13.24 8.18 -9.80
C SER A 65 -12.27 7.16 -9.21
N GLY A 66 -12.58 6.61 -8.03
CA GLY A 66 -11.71 5.70 -7.31
C GLY A 66 -10.73 6.41 -6.36
N THR A 67 -10.86 7.72 -6.17
CA THR A 67 -10.00 8.50 -5.26
C THR A 67 -10.53 8.41 -3.84
N TRP A 68 -9.63 8.20 -2.88
CA TRP A 68 -9.97 8.18 -1.47
C TRP A 68 -9.95 9.59 -0.88
N HIS A 69 -10.97 9.89 -0.07
CA HIS A 69 -11.09 11.13 0.69
C HIS A 69 -11.30 10.81 2.16
N ASP A 70 -10.62 11.52 3.06
CA ASP A 70 -10.87 11.40 4.49
C ASP A 70 -12.23 12.04 4.86
N ILE A 71 -12.92 11.40 5.81
CA ILE A 71 -14.16 11.88 6.39
C ILE A 71 -13.80 12.67 7.64
N ASP A 72 -14.02 13.98 7.60
CA ASP A 72 -13.87 14.85 8.75
C ASP A 72 -15.17 14.82 9.59
N ASP A 73 -15.18 14.09 10.71
CA ASP A 73 -16.26 14.09 11.70
C ASP A 73 -15.91 14.95 12.94
N THR A 74 -15.01 15.92 12.78
CA THR A 74 -14.61 16.78 13.90
C THR A 74 -15.75 17.74 14.24
N ARG A 75 -16.64 17.31 15.15
CA ARG A 75 -17.67 18.22 15.68
C ARG A 75 -17.04 19.21 16.66
N PRO A 76 -17.26 20.54 16.50
CA PRO A 76 -16.97 21.50 17.54
C PRO A 76 -17.91 21.21 18.71
N GLN A 77 -17.33 20.88 19.86
CA GLN A 77 -18.07 20.67 21.09
C GLN A 77 -18.54 22.05 21.59
N VAL A 78 -19.84 22.21 21.85
CA VAL A 78 -20.45 23.44 22.40
C VAL A 78 -20.53 23.39 23.92
#